data_AF-A0ABD7TVH2-F1
#
_entry.id   AF-A0ABD7TVH2-F1
#
_cell.length_a   1.000
_cell.length_b   1.000
_cell.length_c   1.000
_cell.angle_alpha   90.00
_cell.angle_beta   90.00
_cell.angle_gamma   90.00
#
_symmetry.space_group_name_H-M   'P 1'
#
loop_
_entity.id
_entity.type
_entity.pdbx_description
1 polymer ?
#
loop_
_entity_poly.entity_id
_entity_poly.type
_entity_poly.pdbx_seq_one_letter_code
_entity_poly.pdbx_strand_id
1 'polypeptide(L)'
;MAERISKIKRIEKSEAEIKAEQVTKVTDAIAENSESILKAIKLVEALDEAKILDALTGAIKQRGVITEKVVTELNKDQYAGAIHNIGQMAFLLGDLNPDDLKILMNKLNKGLRVAHQASDNQRTSIKGLMGILRDDDMNQSLTYFLNILKGMSR
;
A
#
# COMPACT_ATOMS: atom_id res chain seq x y z
N MET A 1 -77.16 -20.82 25.34
CA MET A 1 -76.17 -21.56 24.51
C MET A 1 -75.74 -20.61 23.42
N ALA A 2 -74.46 -20.27 23.31
CA ALA A 2 -73.97 -19.34 22.28
C ALA A 2 -73.54 -20.12 21.03
N GLU A 3 -73.94 -19.65 19.86
CA GLU A 3 -73.64 -20.30 18.58
C GLU A 3 -72.14 -20.28 18.25
N ARG A 4 -71.67 -21.37 17.65
CA ARG A 4 -70.26 -21.62 17.33
C ARG A 4 -69.84 -20.75 16.14
N ILE A 5 -68.87 -19.86 16.36
CA ILE A 5 -68.29 -19.01 15.32
C ILE A 5 -67.62 -19.90 14.26
N SER A 6 -68.20 -19.98 13.06
CA SER A 6 -67.82 -20.95 12.01
C SER A 6 -67.04 -20.36 10.84
N LYS A 7 -66.66 -19.08 10.89
CA LYS A 7 -65.86 -18.44 9.83
C LYS A 7 -64.76 -17.55 10.41
N ILE A 8 -63.55 -18.09 10.49
CA ILE A 8 -62.34 -17.29 10.65
C ILE A 8 -61.96 -16.80 9.24
N LYS A 9 -62.25 -15.54 8.93
CA LYS A 9 -61.71 -14.89 7.71
C LYS A 9 -60.21 -14.66 7.95
N ARG A 10 -59.37 -15.48 7.32
CA ARG A 10 -57.92 -15.25 7.28
C ARG A 10 -57.67 -14.04 6.38
N ILE A 11 -57.20 -12.94 6.95
CA ILE A 11 -56.78 -11.76 6.19
C ILE A 11 -55.41 -12.12 5.61
N GLU A 12 -55.36 -12.57 4.37
CA GLU A 12 -54.10 -12.71 3.63
C GLU A 12 -53.69 -11.33 3.14
N LYS A 13 -52.59 -10.81 3.70
CA LYS A 13 -52.01 -9.54 3.29
C LYS A 13 -51.66 -9.62 1.81
N SER A 14 -52.11 -8.64 1.03
CA SER A 14 -51.75 -8.55 -0.39
C SER A 14 -50.25 -8.24 -0.54
N GLU A 15 -49.64 -8.60 -1.67
CA GLU A 15 -48.23 -8.28 -1.94
C GLU A 15 -47.94 -6.78 -1.84
N ALA A 16 -48.92 -5.92 -2.15
CA ALA A 16 -48.82 -4.48 -2.02
C ALA A 16 -48.73 -4.04 -0.54
N GLU A 17 -49.52 -4.66 0.34
CA GLU A 17 -49.46 -4.41 1.79
C GLU A 17 -48.16 -4.92 2.41
N ILE A 18 -47.63 -6.05 1.94
CA ILE A 18 -46.33 -6.58 2.39
C ILE A 18 -45.19 -5.65 1.97
N LYS A 19 -45.20 -5.16 0.73
CA LYS A 19 -44.22 -4.18 0.25
C LYS A 19 -44.30 -2.88 1.04
N ALA A 20 -45.51 -2.36 1.28
CA ALA A 20 -45.70 -1.15 2.07
C ALA A 20 -45.16 -1.32 3.50
N GLU A 21 -45.46 -2.44 4.16
CA GLU A 21 -44.96 -2.73 5.51
C GLU A 21 -43.44 -2.92 5.56
N GLN A 22 -42.83 -3.50 4.53
CA GLN A 22 -41.37 -3.59 4.44
C GLN A 22 -40.70 -2.25 4.19
N VAL A 23 -41.27 -1.40 3.33
CA VAL A 23 -40.78 -0.03 3.14
C VAL A 23 -40.85 0.74 4.45
N THR A 24 -41.96 0.66 5.18
CA THR A 24 -42.11 1.31 6.50
C THR A 24 -41.08 0.78 7.49
N LYS A 25 -40.92 -0.55 7.62
CA LYS A 25 -39.90 -1.14 8.50
C LYS A 25 -38.48 -0.70 8.19
N VAL A 26 -38.12 -0.64 6.90
CA VAL A 26 -36.80 -0.18 6.46
C VAL A 26 -36.64 1.31 6.77
N THR A 27 -37.68 2.11 6.55
CA THR A 27 -37.68 3.55 6.84
C THR A 27 -37.55 3.82 8.34
N ASP A 28 -38.25 3.08 9.19
CA ASP A 28 -38.17 3.19 10.65
C ASP A 28 -36.79 2.77 11.16
N ALA A 29 -36.24 1.66 10.66
CA ALA A 29 -34.89 1.22 11.02
C ALA A 29 -33.82 2.24 10.59
N ILE A 30 -34.01 2.90 9.44
CA ILE A 30 -33.15 4.00 8.98
C ILE A 30 -33.31 5.22 9.88
N ALA A 31 -34.53 5.56 10.30
CA ALA A 31 -34.80 6.69 11.17
C ALA A 31 -34.18 6.50 12.57
N GLU A 32 -34.33 5.32 13.17
CA GLU A 32 -33.75 4.95 14.46
C GLU A 32 -32.20 4.93 14.42
N ASN A 33 -31.61 4.58 13.28
CA ASN A 33 -30.14 4.50 13.12
C ASN A 33 -29.57 5.64 12.27
N SER A 34 -30.32 6.73 12.13
CA SER A 34 -30.03 7.82 11.19
C SER A 34 -28.62 8.40 11.38
N GLU A 35 -28.17 8.55 12.62
CA GLU A 35 -26.83 9.04 12.93
C GLU A 35 -25.71 8.07 12.50
N SER A 36 -25.88 6.77 12.78
CA SER A 36 -24.92 5.72 12.39
C SER A 36 -24.85 5.56 10.87
N ILE A 37 -25.99 5.68 10.18
CA ILE A 37 -26.05 5.66 8.72
C ILE A 37 -25.38 6.90 8.13
N LEU A 38 -25.61 8.08 8.69
CA LEU A 38 -24.90 9.31 8.30
C LEU A 38 -23.39 9.19 8.47
N LYS A 39 -22.92 8.57 9.56
CA LYS A 39 -21.49 8.31 9.77
C LYS A 39 -20.93 7.31 8.74
N ALA A 40 -21.68 6.27 8.41
CA ALA A 40 -21.29 5.32 7.38
C ALA A 40 -21.23 5.96 5.98
N ILE A 41 -22.19 6.82 5.63
CA ILE A 41 -22.18 7.58 4.37
C ILE A 41 -20.95 8.49 4.32
N LYS A 42 -20.67 9.26 5.38
CA LYS A 42 -19.48 10.11 5.45
C LYS A 42 -18.17 9.32 5.33
N LEU A 43 -18.11 8.12 5.90
CA LEU A 43 -16.96 7.23 5.75
C LEU A 43 -16.80 6.80 4.29
N VAL A 44 -17.90 6.40 3.64
CA VAL A 44 -17.89 6.03 2.21
C VAL A 44 -17.46 7.22 1.35
N GLU A 45 -17.97 8.43 1.61
CA GLU A 45 -17.55 9.66 0.92
C GLU A 45 -16.04 9.92 1.09
N ALA A 46 -15.52 9.84 2.31
CA ALA A 46 -14.09 10.03 2.58
C ALA A 46 -13.21 8.98 1.86
N LEU A 47 -13.68 7.73 1.79
CA LEU A 47 -12.99 6.67 1.05
C LEU A 47 -13.06 6.87 -0.47
N ASP A 48 -14.14 7.45 -0.98
CA ASP A 48 -14.30 7.78 -2.41
C ASP A 48 -13.42 8.97 -2.81
N GLU A 49 -13.42 10.04 -2.03
CA GLU A 49 -12.55 11.21 -2.21
C GLU A 49 -11.07 10.81 -2.22
N ALA A 50 -10.68 9.88 -1.35
CA ALA A 50 -9.33 9.33 -1.29
C ALA A 50 -9.00 8.32 -2.42
N LYS A 51 -9.92 8.10 -3.38
CA LYS A 51 -9.77 7.13 -4.49
C LYS A 51 -9.58 5.67 -4.05
N ILE A 52 -9.89 5.35 -2.80
CA ILE A 52 -9.75 4.00 -2.25
C ILE A 52 -10.83 3.08 -2.83
N LEU A 53 -12.06 3.56 -2.99
CA LEU A 53 -13.15 2.78 -3.62
C LEU A 53 -12.84 2.43 -5.07
N ASP A 54 -12.26 3.37 -5.83
CA ASP A 54 -11.80 3.16 -7.21
C ASP A 54 -10.68 2.10 -7.25
N ALA A 55 -9.70 2.18 -6.34
CA ALA A 55 -8.62 1.20 -6.24
C ALA A 55 -9.13 -0.20 -5.90
N LEU A 56 -10.02 -0.34 -4.93
CA LEU A 56 -10.65 -1.60 -4.55
C LEU A 56 -11.50 -2.18 -5.69
N THR A 57 -12.28 -1.34 -6.36
CA THR A 57 -13.09 -1.73 -7.52
C THR A 57 -12.20 -2.17 -8.68
N GLY A 58 -11.09 -1.47 -8.92
CA GLY A 58 -10.07 -1.84 -9.90
C GLY A 58 -9.44 -3.19 -9.60
N ALA A 59 -9.02 -3.42 -8.35
CA ALA A 59 -8.45 -4.69 -7.90
C ALA A 59 -9.44 -5.86 -8.06
N ILE A 60 -10.72 -5.65 -7.75
CA ILE A 60 -11.77 -6.66 -7.93
C ILE A 60 -12.07 -6.89 -9.42
N LYS A 61 -12.12 -5.85 -10.25
CA LYS A 61 -12.32 -6.02 -11.70
C LYS A 61 -11.12 -6.72 -12.37
N GLN A 62 -9.91 -6.51 -11.85
CA GLN A 62 -8.68 -7.20 -12.26
C GLN A 62 -8.48 -8.57 -11.62
N ARG A 63 -9.51 -9.18 -11.01
CA ARG A 63 -9.50 -10.52 -10.40
C ARG A 63 -8.76 -11.62 -11.17
N GLY A 64 -8.60 -11.50 -12.50
CA GLY A 64 -7.77 -12.42 -13.29
C GLY A 64 -6.26 -12.39 -12.96
N VAL A 65 -5.75 -11.32 -12.33
CA VAL A 65 -4.32 -11.12 -12.05
C VAL A 65 -3.94 -11.61 -10.64
N ILE A 66 -4.88 -11.68 -9.71
CA ILE A 66 -4.63 -12.12 -8.32
C ILE A 66 -4.99 -13.60 -8.21
N THR A 67 -4.18 -14.45 -8.82
CA THR A 67 -4.26 -15.91 -8.64
C THR A 67 -3.63 -16.31 -7.31
N GLU A 68 -4.00 -17.47 -6.76
CA GLU A 68 -3.36 -18.06 -5.57
C GLU A 68 -1.83 -18.02 -5.66
N LYS A 69 -1.26 -18.30 -6.85
CA LYS A 69 0.17 -18.20 -7.13
C LYS A 69 0.79 -16.84 -6.81
N VAL A 70 0.09 -15.74 -7.07
CA VAL A 70 0.58 -14.38 -6.78
C VAL A 70 0.59 -14.13 -5.28
N VAL A 71 -0.45 -14.58 -4.57
CA VAL A 71 -0.52 -14.46 -3.11
C VAL A 71 0.57 -15.31 -2.44
N THR A 72 0.78 -16.54 -2.91
CA THR A 72 1.86 -17.41 -2.41
C THR A 72 3.24 -16.82 -2.72
N GLU A 73 3.42 -16.22 -3.90
CA GLU A 73 4.69 -15.60 -4.29
C GLU A 73 5.00 -14.37 -3.44
N LEU A 74 4.02 -13.49 -3.21
CA LEU A 74 4.17 -12.30 -2.37
C LEU A 74 4.39 -12.63 -0.89
N ASN A 75 3.90 -13.78 -0.42
CA ASN A 75 4.11 -14.27 0.94
C ASN A 75 5.47 -14.92 1.18
N LYS A 76 6.35 -15.01 0.16
CA LYS A 76 7.72 -15.51 0.36
C LYS A 76 8.53 -14.54 1.22
N ASP A 77 9.37 -15.10 2.11
CA ASP A 77 10.25 -14.33 3.00
C ASP A 77 11.10 -13.29 2.27
N GLN A 78 11.49 -13.58 1.02
CA GLN A 78 12.24 -12.67 0.16
C GLN A 78 11.55 -11.31 -0.08
N TYR A 79 10.23 -11.24 0.04
CA TYR A 79 9.44 -10.01 -0.14
C TYR A 79 8.92 -9.44 1.17
N ALA A 80 9.00 -10.17 2.28
CA ALA A 80 8.50 -9.73 3.59
C ALA A 80 9.09 -8.38 4.01
N GLY A 81 10.40 -8.18 3.79
CA GLY A 81 11.07 -6.90 4.05
C GLY A 81 10.59 -5.76 3.14
N ALA A 82 10.30 -6.03 1.87
CA ALA A 82 9.79 -5.01 0.95
C ALA A 82 8.34 -4.61 1.30
N ILE A 83 7.51 -5.59 1.66
CA ILE A 83 6.12 -5.37 2.08
C ILE A 83 6.08 -4.60 3.40
N HIS A 84 6.91 -4.98 4.38
CA HIS A 84 6.99 -4.29 5.67
C HIS A 84 7.39 -2.81 5.52
N ASN A 85 8.28 -2.52 4.57
CA ASN A 85 8.82 -1.17 4.38
C ASN A 85 8.12 -0.38 3.26
N ILE A 86 7.06 -0.91 2.63
CA ILE A 86 6.42 -0.30 1.46
C ILE A 86 5.89 1.11 1.75
N GLY A 87 5.32 1.33 2.95
CA GLY A 87 4.83 2.63 3.37
C GLY A 87 5.96 3.65 3.54
N GLN A 88 7.08 3.23 4.13
CA GLN A 88 8.27 4.08 4.29
C GLN A 88 8.92 4.41 2.95
N MET A 89 8.97 3.43 2.04
CA MET A 89 9.48 3.62 0.69
C MET A 89 8.57 4.52 -0.15
N ALA A 90 7.24 4.42 0.00
CA ALA A 90 6.28 5.22 -0.77
C ALA A 90 6.45 6.73 -0.53
N PHE A 91 6.73 7.15 0.71
CA PHE A 91 7.04 8.55 1.02
C PHE A 91 8.37 9.00 0.41
N LEU A 92 9.40 8.15 0.47
CA LEU A 92 10.72 8.47 -0.10
C LEU A 92 10.69 8.54 -1.64
N LEU A 93 9.85 7.74 -2.29
CA LEU A 93 9.73 7.70 -3.76
C LEU A 93 8.94 8.90 -4.33
N GLY A 94 8.22 9.67 -3.51
CA GLY A 94 7.53 10.89 -3.95
C GLY A 94 8.50 12.02 -4.28
N ASP A 95 9.60 12.12 -3.52
CA ASP A 95 10.57 13.21 -3.64
C ASP A 95 11.87 12.80 -4.35
N LEU A 96 12.06 11.50 -4.62
CA LEU A 96 13.29 10.95 -5.21
C LEU A 96 13.06 10.48 -6.65
N ASN A 97 14.02 10.78 -7.54
CA ASN A 97 14.06 10.21 -8.89
C ASN A 97 14.37 8.70 -8.82
N PRO A 98 13.48 7.81 -9.30
CA PRO A 98 13.68 6.36 -9.23
C PRO A 98 14.91 5.84 -9.99
N ASP A 99 15.27 6.48 -11.11
CA ASP A 99 16.42 6.07 -11.91
C ASP A 99 17.74 6.39 -11.21
N ASP A 100 17.84 7.57 -10.60
CA ASP A 100 19.00 7.98 -9.81
C ASP A 100 19.17 7.08 -8.58
N LEU A 101 18.06 6.78 -7.89
CA LEU A 101 18.06 5.87 -6.74
C LEU A 101 18.54 4.47 -7.14
N LYS A 102 18.06 3.94 -8.27
CA LYS A 102 18.47 2.64 -8.80
C LYS A 102 19.96 2.62 -9.14
N ILE A 103 20.48 3.67 -9.76
CA ILE A 103 21.92 3.79 -10.08
C ILE A 103 22.74 3.81 -8.78
N LEU A 104 22.35 4.63 -7.79
CA LEU A 104 23.02 4.74 -6.51
C LEU A 104 23.04 3.41 -5.77
N MET A 105 21.89 2.75 -5.63
CA MET A 105 21.77 1.47 -4.94
C MET A 105 22.60 0.37 -5.60
N ASN A 106 22.62 0.31 -6.93
CA ASN A 106 23.47 -0.63 -7.66
C ASN A 106 24.96 -0.38 -7.41
N LYS A 107 25.39 0.88 -7.42
CA LYS A 107 26.79 1.24 -7.13
C LYS A 107 27.16 0.92 -5.68
N LEU A 108 26.29 1.21 -4.72
CA LEU A 108 26.48 0.87 -3.31
C LEU A 108 26.59 -0.64 -3.09
N ASN A 109 25.69 -1.43 -3.68
CA ASN A 109 25.74 -2.90 -3.58
C ASN A 109 27.05 -3.47 -4.15
N LYS A 110 27.51 -2.94 -5.29
CA LYS A 110 28.82 -3.33 -5.84
C LYS A 110 29.96 -2.95 -4.90
N GLY A 111 29.92 -1.75 -4.33
CA GLY A 111 30.91 -1.27 -3.36
C GLY A 111 30.96 -2.13 -2.09
N LEU A 112 29.81 -2.49 -1.52
CA LEU A 112 29.71 -3.39 -0.37
C LEU A 112 30.31 -4.77 -0.67
N ARG A 113 30.04 -5.32 -1.86
CA ARG A 113 30.65 -6.59 -2.28
C ARG A 113 32.17 -6.52 -2.34
N VAL A 114 32.73 -5.42 -2.86
CA VAL A 114 34.18 -5.19 -2.89
C VAL A 114 34.74 -5.00 -1.47
N ALA A 115 34.02 -4.27 -0.61
CA ALA A 115 34.41 -4.09 0.79
C ALA A 115 34.46 -5.41 1.57
N HIS A 116 33.51 -6.31 1.34
CA HIS A 116 33.51 -7.65 1.94
C HIS A 116 34.63 -8.57 1.41
N GLN A 117 35.22 -8.25 0.27
CA GLN A 117 36.39 -8.98 -0.26
C GLN A 117 37.72 -8.41 0.26
N ALA A 118 37.71 -7.21 0.82
CA ALA A 118 38.89 -6.64 1.47
C ALA A 118 39.16 -7.36 2.80
N SER A 119 40.43 -7.51 3.16
CA SER A 119 40.79 -8.16 4.44
C SER A 119 40.42 -7.25 5.62
N ASP A 120 39.84 -7.81 6.68
CA ASP A 120 39.33 -7.06 7.85
C ASP A 120 40.38 -6.17 8.54
N ASN A 121 41.67 -6.49 8.36
CA ASN A 121 42.80 -5.74 8.93
C ASN A 121 43.48 -4.78 7.94
N GLN A 122 43.02 -4.69 6.69
CA GLN A 122 43.62 -3.81 5.70
C GLN A 122 43.28 -2.36 6.01
N ARG A 123 44.29 -1.57 6.35
CA ARG A 123 44.14 -0.13 6.59
C ARG A 123 44.71 0.65 5.42
N THR A 124 43.97 1.68 5.01
CA THR A 124 44.47 2.64 4.03
C THR A 124 45.61 3.45 4.65
N SER A 125 46.81 3.34 4.07
CA SER A 125 47.97 4.15 4.45
C SER A 125 48.04 5.44 3.65
N ILE A 126 48.82 6.43 4.10
CA ILE A 126 49.06 7.68 3.36
C ILE A 126 49.62 7.40 1.95
N LYS A 127 50.51 6.42 1.82
CA LYS A 127 51.03 5.98 0.51
C LYS A 127 49.92 5.36 -0.35
N GLY A 128 49.02 4.59 0.25
CA GLY A 128 47.84 4.05 -0.41
C GLY A 128 46.90 5.14 -0.93
N LEU A 129 46.65 6.18 -0.12
CA LEU A 129 45.87 7.35 -0.53
C LEU A 129 46.49 8.07 -1.74
N MET A 130 47.81 8.27 -1.73
CA MET A 130 48.48 8.86 -2.90
C MET A 130 48.38 7.96 -4.14
N GLY A 131 48.34 6.64 -3.98
CA GLY A 131 48.07 5.70 -5.06
C GLY A 131 46.66 5.87 -5.63
N ILE A 132 45.65 5.97 -4.76
CA ILE A 132 44.23 6.19 -5.13
C ILE A 132 44.06 7.49 -5.92
N LEU A 133 44.77 8.56 -5.55
CA LEU A 133 44.71 9.84 -6.27
C LEU A 133 45.39 9.82 -7.65
N ARG A 134 46.34 8.92 -7.87
CA ARG A 134 47.07 8.76 -9.15
C ARG A 134 46.38 7.80 -10.11
N ASP A 135 45.49 6.96 -9.61
CA ASP A 135 44.67 6.07 -10.41
C ASP A 135 43.46 6.83 -10.96
N ASP A 136 43.31 6.86 -12.28
CA ASP A 136 42.31 7.69 -12.96
C ASP A 136 40.87 7.29 -12.58
N ASP A 137 40.57 5.99 -12.47
CA ASP A 137 39.25 5.46 -12.15
C ASP A 137 38.87 5.78 -10.69
N MET A 138 39.82 5.60 -9.78
CA MET A 138 39.66 5.93 -8.36
C MET A 138 39.53 7.44 -8.14
N ASN A 139 40.34 8.26 -8.82
CA ASN A 139 40.26 9.71 -8.74
C ASN A 139 38.92 10.24 -9.28
N GLN A 140 38.44 9.71 -10.40
CA GLN A 140 37.12 10.06 -10.93
C GLN A 140 36.00 9.69 -9.94
N SER A 141 36.08 8.51 -9.33
CA SER A 141 35.11 8.05 -8.33
C SER A 141 35.11 8.93 -7.07
N LEU A 142 36.30 9.31 -6.59
CA LEU A 142 36.47 10.23 -5.46
C LEU A 142 35.90 11.62 -5.79
N THR A 143 36.17 12.12 -6.99
CA THR A 143 35.62 13.41 -7.47
C THR A 143 34.09 13.38 -7.51
N TYR A 144 33.50 12.29 -8.00
CA TYR A 144 32.05 12.09 -7.99
C TYR A 144 31.48 12.15 -6.57
N PHE A 145 32.11 11.43 -5.64
CA PHE A 145 31.70 11.40 -4.24
C PHE A 145 31.79 12.79 -3.59
N LEU A 146 32.88 13.52 -3.80
CA LEU A 146 33.05 14.88 -3.30
C LEU A 146 32.01 15.85 -3.86
N ASN A 147 31.60 15.69 -5.12
CA ASN A 147 30.53 16.50 -5.70
C ASN A 147 29.16 16.19 -5.11
N ILE A 148 28.87 14.93 -4.78
CA ILE A 148 27.66 14.55 -4.02
C ILE A 148 27.68 15.23 -2.64
N LEU A 149 28.79 15.13 -1.91
CA LEU A 149 28.96 15.80 -0.61
C LEU A 149 28.76 17.32 -0.71
N LYS A 150 29.32 17.94 -1.75
CA LYS A 150 29.16 19.37 -2.02
C LYS A 150 27.70 19.76 -2.31
N GLY A 151 26.95 18.87 -2.98
CA GLY A 151 25.52 19.03 -3.23
C GLY A 151 24.68 19.01 -1.96
N MET A 152 25.03 18.17 -0.97
CA MET A 152 24.29 18.08 0.30
C MET A 152 24.48 19.28 1.24
N SER A 153 25.53 20.09 1.03
CA SER A 153 25.78 21.29 1.84
C SER A 153 25.01 22.53 1.34
N ARG A 154 24.33 22.43 0.19
CA ARG A 154 23.54 23.50 -0.43
C ARG A 154 22.07 23.19 -0.26
#